data_AF-A0A3D2XLX8-F1
#
_entry.id   AF-A0A3D2XLX8-F1
#
_cell.length_a   1.000
_cell.length_b   1.000
_cell.length_c   1.000
_cell.angle_alpha   90.00
_cell.angle_beta   90.00
_cell.angle_gamma   90.00
#
_symmetry.space_group_name_H-M   'P 1'
#
loop_
_entity.id
_entity.type
_entity.pdbx_description
1 polymer ?
#
loop_
_entity_poly.entity_id
_entity_poly.type
_entity_poly.pdbx_seq_one_letter_code
_entity_poly.pdbx_strand_id
1 'polypeptide(L)' 'MIHKTAIVDSKAKIDNSVEIGAYSIIGPNVEIGQNTKIQSHVSIVGNTKIGKNNKIYPFSSI' A
#
# COMPACT_ATOMS: atom_id res chain seq x y z
N MET A 1 -0.81 8.12 6.24
CA MET A 1 -1.18 9.20 5.28
C MET A 1 -1.26 8.61 3.89
N ILE A 2 -2.38 8.79 3.18
CA ILE A 2 -2.57 8.28 1.81
C ILE A 2 -2.56 9.49 0.87
N HIS A 3 -1.65 9.51 -0.10
CA HIS A 3 -1.63 10.58 -1.08
C HIS A 3 -2.92 10.59 -1.89
N LYS A 4 -3.47 11.77 -2.19
CA LYS A 4 -4.78 11.94 -2.87
C LYS A 4 -4.89 11.26 -4.25
N THR A 5 -3.76 10.95 -4.89
CA THR A 5 -3.72 10.26 -6.20
C THR A 5 -3.46 8.77 -6.09
N ALA A 6 -3.25 8.23 -4.88
CA ALA A 6 -3.19 6.79 -4.68
C ALA A 6 -4.60 6.21 -4.85
N ILE A 7 -4.70 5.09 -5.54
CA ILE A 7 -5.95 4.36 -5.71
C ILE A 7 -5.92 3.20 -4.73
N VAL A 8 -6.80 3.24 -3.75
CA VAL A 8 -6.90 2.24 -2.69
C VAL A 8 -8.31 1.68 -2.73
N ASP A 9 -8.44 0.38 -3.00
CA ASP A 9 -9.72 -0.29 -2.94
C ASP A 9 -10.29 -0.24 -1.51
N SER A 10 -11.59 0.00 -1.38
CA SER A 10 -12.25 0.16 -0.07
C SER A 10 -12.25 -1.11 0.78
N LYS A 11 -11.97 -2.27 0.19
CA LYS A 11 -11.84 -3.55 0.91
C LYS A 11 -10.42 -3.82 1.43
N ALA A 12 -9.42 -3.05 1.00
CA ALA A 12 -8.06 -3.18 1.50
C ALA A 12 -8.00 -2.90 3.01
N LYS A 13 -7.24 -3.70 3.75
CA LYS A 13 -7.07 -3.54 5.20
C LYS A 13 -5.74 -2.87 5.48
N ILE A 14 -5.77 -1.59 5.80
CA ILE A 14 -4.56 -0.77 5.95
C ILE A 14 -4.53 -0.21 7.37
N ASP A 15 -3.43 -0.42 8.07
CA ASP A 15 -3.21 0.21 9.37
C ASP A 15 -3.10 1.75 9.24
N ASN A 16 -3.66 2.49 10.22
CA ASN A 16 -3.72 3.96 10.19
C ASN A 16 -2.34 4.65 10.09
N SER A 17 -1.27 3.97 10.52
CA SER A 17 0.10 4.48 10.44
C SER A 17 0.77 4.32 9.07
N VAL A 18 0.15 3.59 8.13
CA VAL A 18 0.72 3.34 6.81
C VAL A 18 0.79 4.64 5.99
N GLU A 19 1.91 4.83 5.30
CA GLU A 19 2.13 5.89 4.32
C GLU A 19 2.04 5.33 2.91
N ILE A 20 1.19 5.91 2.06
CA ILE A 20 1.02 5.49 0.65
C ILE A 20 1.30 6.67 -0.28
N GLY A 21 2.35 6.52 -1.08
CA GLY A 21 2.83 7.50 -2.03
C GLY A 21 1.94 7.65 -3.26
N ALA A 22 2.15 8.76 -3.97
CA ALA A 22 1.36 9.13 -5.15
C ALA A 22 1.31 8.03 -6.21
N TYR A 23 0.15 7.88 -6.85
CA TYR A 23 -0.07 6.97 -7.98
C TYR A 23 0.18 5.49 -7.68
N SER A 24 0.18 5.09 -6.42
CA SER A 24 0.20 3.68 -6.03
C SER A 24 -1.19 3.07 -6.16
N ILE A 25 -1.24 1.77 -6.41
CA ILE A 25 -2.48 0.99 -6.55
C ILE A 25 -2.50 -0.11 -5.50
N ILE A 26 -3.53 -0.14 -4.65
CA ILE A 26 -3.74 -1.17 -3.63
C ILE A 26 -5.06 -1.90 -3.90
N GLY A 27 -4.99 -3.21 -4.14
CA GLY A 27 -6.14 -4.04 -4.48
C GLY A 27 -7.04 -4.45 -3.30
N PRO A 28 -8.22 -5.04 -3.57
CA PRO A 28 -9.27 -5.32 -2.58
C PRO A 28 -8.89 -6.32 -1.49
N ASN A 29 -7.98 -7.26 -1.76
CA ASN A 29 -7.60 -8.33 -0.82
C ASN A 29 -6.20 -8.10 -0.21
N VAL A 30 -5.75 -6.85 -0.18
CA VAL A 30 -4.44 -6.49 0.38
C VAL A 30 -4.57 -6.14 1.86
N GLU A 31 -3.66 -6.68 2.67
CA GLU A 31 -3.47 -6.29 4.07
C GLU A 31 -2.09 -5.65 4.27
N ILE A 32 -2.02 -4.46 4.88
CA ILE A 32 -0.75 -3.75 5.13
C ILE A 32 -0.62 -3.40 6.61
N GLY A 33 0.44 -3.92 7.24
CA GLY A 33 0.73 -3.74 8.65
C GLY A 33 1.35 -2.38 9.01
N GLN A 34 1.28 -2.07 10.30
CA GLN A 34 1.75 -0.85 10.96
C GLN A 34 3.14 -0.37 10.50
N ASN A 35 3.32 0.95 10.42
CA ASN A 35 4.56 1.67 10.09
C ASN A 35 5.18 1.27 8.74
N THR A 36 4.40 0.66 7.85
CA THR A 36 4.85 0.36 6.49
C THR A 36 4.75 1.61 5.61
N LYS A 37 5.77 1.82 4.76
CA LYS A 37 5.84 2.94 3.82
C LYS A 37 5.85 2.41 2.39
N ILE A 38 4.84 2.78 1.63
CA ILE A 38 4.71 2.50 0.19
C ILE A 38 5.09 3.78 -0.55
N GLN A 39 6.16 3.76 -1.34
CA GLN A 39 6.56 4.92 -2.15
C GLN A 39 5.67 5.06 -3.40
N SER A 40 5.91 6.09 -4.22
CA SER A 40 5.09 6.35 -5.40
C SER A 40 5.18 5.22 -6.45
N HIS A 41 4.14 5.06 -7.25
CA HIS A 41 4.09 4.09 -8.36
C HIS A 41 4.33 2.63 -7.94
N VAL A 42 3.85 2.22 -6.77
CA VAL A 42 3.85 0.80 -6.35
C VAL A 42 2.49 0.18 -6.68
N SER A 43 2.50 -1.06 -7.19
CA SER A 43 1.29 -1.86 -7.38
C SER A 43 1.31 -3.04 -6.41
N ILE A 44 0.29 -3.15 -5.56
CA ILE A 44 0.09 -4.27 -4.63
C ILE A 44 -1.29 -4.84 -4.89
N VAL A 45 -1.36 -6.06 -5.42
CA VAL A 45 -2.60 -6.69 -5.87
C VAL A 45 -2.69 -8.14 -5.42
N GLY A 46 -3.78 -8.84 -5.79
CA GLY A 46 -3.99 -10.23 -5.41
C GLY A 46 -4.30 -10.42 -3.93
N ASN A 47 -4.08 -11.64 -3.43
CA ASN A 47 -4.26 -11.99 -2.02
C ASN A 47 -2.93 -11.82 -1.28
N THR A 48 -2.61 -10.58 -0.93
CA THR A 48 -1.27 -10.16 -0.50
C THR A 48 -1.30 -9.59 0.90
N LYS A 49 -0.38 -10.07 1.75
CA LYS A 49 -0.22 -9.60 3.13
C LYS A 49 1.18 -9.06 3.35
N ILE A 50 1.25 -7.78 3.69
CA ILE A 50 2.49 -7.08 4.03
C ILE A 50 2.55 -6.88 5.55
N GLY A 51 3.66 -7.30 6.15
CA GLY A 51 3.90 -7.19 7.59
C GLY A 51 4.12 -5.75 8.07
N LYS A 52 4.68 -5.60 9.27
CA LYS A 52 4.96 -4.29 9.88
C LYS A 52 6.35 -3.78 9.49
N ASN A 53 6.56 -2.47 9.59
CA ASN A 53 7.86 -1.79 9.42
C ASN A 53 8.54 -2.06 8.06
N ASN A 54 7.76 -2.24 6.99
CA ASN A 54 8.31 -2.42 5.64
C ASN A 54 8.53 -1.09 4.93
N LYS A 55 9.43 -1.08 3.94
CA LYS A 55 9.58 0.03 3.01
C LYS A 55 9.63 -0.50 1.58
N ILE A 56 8.64 -0.12 0.78
CA ILE A 56 8.51 -0.57 -0.62
C ILE A 56 8.79 0.61 -1.54
N TYR A 57 9.76 0.41 -2.43
CA TYR A 57 10.30 1.44 -3.30
C TYR A 57 9.56 1.51 -4.65
N PRO A 58 9.71 2.62 -5.39
CA PRO A 58 8.92 2.89 -6.58
C PRO A 58 9.03 1.79 -7.64
N PHE A 59 7.97 1.61 -8.41
CA PHE A 59 7.89 0.64 -9.51
C PHE A 59 7.94 -0.84 -9.08
N SER A 60 7.80 -1.12 -7.78
CA SER A 60 7.60 -2.48 -7.29
C SER A 60 6.20 -2.99 -7.67
N SER A 61 6.15 -4.20 -8.22
CA SER A 61 4.90 -4.94 -8.45
C SER A 61 4.87 -6.15 -7.52
N ILE A 62 3.88 -6.20 -6.65
CA ILE A 62 3.71 -7.23 -5.61
C ILE A 62 2.34 -7.88 -5.77
#